data_AF-A0A101V670-F1
#
_entry.id   AF-A0A101V670-F1
#
_cell.length_a   1.000
_cell.length_b   1.000
_cell.length_c   1.000
_cell.angle_alpha   90.00
_cell.angle_beta   90.00
_cell.angle_gamma   90.00
#
_symmetry.space_group_name_H-M   'P 1'
#
loop_
_entity.id
_entity.type
_entity.pdbx_description
1 polymer ?
#
loop_
_entity_poly.entity_id
_entity_poly.type
_entity_poly.pdbx_seq_one_letter_code
_entity_poly.pdbx_strand_id
1 'polypeptide(L)'
;MGDYIAERRQLTLEETASVGVQICSALAAAHTRGVVHRDLKPGNVRIRTDGVVKVLDFGVAAILDADTKKLTTTGERLGSWQYMAPEQVMGAPVDRRTDLYALGCLLHEMLTGKPVFEHESPLMVPSTHTEAAPEPLRTVRPDLPEAVETLVLELLEKKQGDRPAHAGVVYRRLAPHLPGPGTPVGALVPWAEADPRRPFLHPMAPDARPVRQWAREADGQR
;
A
#
# COMPACT_ATOMS: atom_id res chain seq x y z
N MET A 1 -6.96 -3.90 -3.86
CA MET A 1 -6.29 -2.61 -4.09
C MET A 1 -5.83 -2.53 -5.53
N GLY A 2 -5.32 -3.62 -6.11
CA GLY A 2 -4.99 -3.68 -7.54
C GLY A 2 -6.08 -3.12 -8.44
N ASP A 3 -7.33 -3.57 -8.28
CA ASP A 3 -8.47 -3.07 -9.06
C ASP A 3 -8.72 -1.56 -8.86
N TYR A 4 -8.59 -1.06 -7.62
CA TYR A 4 -8.76 0.35 -7.28
C TYR A 4 -7.72 1.26 -7.94
N ILE A 5 -6.46 0.81 -8.00
CA ILE A 5 -5.36 1.53 -8.68
C ILE A 5 -5.55 1.44 -10.20
N ALA A 6 -5.88 0.26 -10.73
CA ALA A 6 -6.07 0.02 -12.15
C ALA A 6 -7.21 0.89 -12.75
N GLU A 7 -8.30 1.06 -12.01
CA GLU A 7 -9.44 1.88 -12.44
C GLU A 7 -9.13 3.38 -12.45
N ARG A 8 -8.31 3.86 -11.50
CA ARG A 8 -8.04 5.30 -11.31
C ARG A 8 -6.80 5.80 -12.03
N ARG A 9 -5.97 4.88 -12.58
CA ARG A 9 -4.62 5.10 -13.12
C ARG A 9 -3.62 5.69 -12.12
N GLN A 10 -4.02 6.63 -11.27
CA GLN A 10 -3.20 7.32 -10.30
C GLN A 10 -4.08 7.88 -9.17
N LEU A 11 -3.62 7.76 -7.93
CA LEU A 11 -4.35 8.27 -6.76
C LEU A 11 -3.93 9.69 -6.41
N THR A 12 -4.82 10.41 -5.74
CA THR A 12 -4.50 11.69 -5.10
C THR A 12 -3.57 11.48 -3.90
N LEU A 13 -2.89 12.56 -3.46
CA LEU A 13 -2.08 12.52 -2.26
C LEU A 13 -2.90 12.16 -1.01
N GLU A 14 -4.12 12.68 -0.90
CA GLU A 14 -5.03 12.37 0.23
C GLU A 14 -5.44 10.90 0.24
N GLU A 15 -5.79 10.31 -0.91
CA GLU A 15 -6.12 8.89 -1.02
C GLU A 15 -4.90 8.02 -0.66
N THR A 16 -3.73 8.36 -1.22
CA THR A 16 -2.46 7.66 -0.95
C THR A 16 -2.12 7.71 0.53
N ALA A 17 -2.21 8.88 1.16
CA ALA A 17 -1.98 9.05 2.58
C ALA A 17 -2.98 8.25 3.41
N SER A 18 -4.27 8.30 3.06
CA SER A 18 -5.35 7.59 3.75
C SER A 18 -5.17 6.07 3.72
N VAL A 19 -4.68 5.53 2.60
CA VAL A 19 -4.30 4.12 2.50
C VAL A 19 -3.04 3.84 3.31
N GLY A 20 -1.98 4.63 3.09
CA GLY A 20 -0.66 4.42 3.67
C GLY A 20 -0.68 4.41 5.19
N VAL A 21 -1.41 5.33 5.83
CA VAL A 21 -1.52 5.35 7.30
C VAL A 21 -2.28 4.15 7.86
N GLN A 22 -3.27 3.62 7.14
CA GLN A 22 -4.01 2.43 7.56
C GLN A 22 -3.13 1.18 7.42
N ILE A 23 -2.35 1.06 6.35
CA ILE A 23 -1.34 -0.01 6.20
C ILE A 23 -0.29 0.10 7.31
N CYS A 24 0.24 1.29 7.59
CA CYS A 24 1.19 1.51 8.68
C CYS A 24 0.64 1.03 10.03
N SER A 25 -0.64 1.28 10.30
CA SER A 25 -1.31 0.85 11.53
C SER A 25 -1.38 -0.69 11.62
N ALA A 26 -1.74 -1.36 10.52
CA ALA A 26 -1.76 -2.83 10.46
C ALA A 26 -0.36 -3.43 10.62
N LEU A 27 0.65 -2.90 9.93
CA LEU A 27 2.03 -3.34 10.03
C LEU A 27 2.58 -3.15 11.45
N ALA A 28 2.36 -1.99 12.08
CA ALA A 28 2.79 -1.74 13.45
C ALA A 28 2.20 -2.77 14.44
N ALA A 29 0.91 -3.10 14.29
CA ALA A 29 0.24 -4.10 15.13
C ALA A 29 0.81 -5.52 14.93
N ALA A 30 1.21 -5.89 13.71
CA ALA A 30 1.85 -7.17 13.43
C ALA A 30 3.30 -7.22 13.92
N HIS A 31 4.09 -6.17 13.64
CA HIS A 31 5.51 -6.08 14.00
C HIS A 31 5.73 -6.10 15.52
N THR A 32 4.82 -5.52 16.31
CA THR A 32 4.86 -5.60 17.78
C THR A 32 4.71 -7.03 18.32
N ARG A 33 4.20 -7.95 17.50
CA ARG A 33 4.07 -9.39 17.80
C ARG A 33 5.15 -10.22 17.11
N GLY A 34 6.17 -9.58 16.54
CA GLY A 34 7.25 -10.26 15.80
C GLY A 34 6.84 -10.82 14.43
N VAL A 35 5.65 -10.46 13.93
CA VAL A 35 5.15 -10.96 12.64
C VAL A 35 5.51 -9.97 11.54
N VAL A 36 6.30 -10.41 10.56
CA VAL A 36 6.63 -9.67 9.33
C VAL A 36 5.76 -10.22 8.19
N HIS A 37 5.17 -9.34 7.39
CA HIS A 37 4.22 -9.71 6.33
C HIS A 37 4.89 -10.44 5.16
N ARG A 38 6.03 -9.93 4.68
CA ARG A 38 6.90 -10.50 3.62
C ARG A 38 6.34 -10.53 2.19
N ASP A 39 5.03 -10.42 1.99
CA ASP A 39 4.43 -10.34 0.64
C ASP A 39 3.45 -9.15 0.50
N LEU A 40 3.83 -7.96 0.98
CA LEU A 40 2.94 -6.79 0.91
C LEU A 40 2.85 -6.27 -0.53
N LYS A 41 1.66 -6.32 -1.13
CA LYS A 41 1.40 -5.93 -2.53
C LYS A 41 -0.07 -5.56 -2.75
N PRO A 42 -0.49 -4.96 -3.89
CA PRO A 42 -1.87 -4.54 -4.10
C PRO A 42 -2.91 -5.68 -4.05
N GLY A 43 -2.50 -6.91 -4.34
CA GLY A 43 -3.34 -8.11 -4.19
C GLY A 43 -3.72 -8.42 -2.73
N ASN A 44 -2.82 -8.09 -1.79
CA ASN A 44 -2.96 -8.37 -0.36
C ASN A 44 -3.50 -7.18 0.44
N VAL A 45 -3.96 -6.12 -0.26
CA VAL A 45 -4.59 -4.94 0.35
C VAL A 45 -6.01 -4.80 -0.20
N ARG A 46 -7.01 -4.76 0.66
CA ARG A 46 -8.42 -4.56 0.28
C ARG A 46 -8.96 -3.26 0.87
N ILE A 47 -9.58 -2.43 0.04
CA ILE A 47 -10.34 -1.27 0.48
C ILE A 47 -11.81 -1.68 0.52
N ARG A 48 -12.43 -1.55 1.68
CA ARG A 48 -13.86 -1.81 1.84
C ARG A 48 -14.66 -0.59 1.39
N THR A 49 -15.95 -0.77 1.15
CA THR A 49 -16.86 0.34 0.83
C THR A 49 -16.90 1.38 1.96
N ASP A 50 -16.72 0.99 3.22
CA ASP A 50 -16.59 1.95 4.33
C ASP A 50 -15.22 2.67 4.40
N GLY A 51 -14.36 2.49 3.40
CA GLY A 51 -13.03 3.09 3.30
C GLY A 51 -11.97 2.45 4.18
N VAL A 52 -12.33 1.43 4.97
CA VAL A 52 -11.37 0.72 5.82
C VAL A 52 -10.47 -0.16 4.94
N VAL A 53 -9.17 0.03 5.11
CA VAL A 53 -8.13 -0.79 4.49
C VAL A 53 -7.86 -2.02 5.35
N LYS A 54 -7.86 -3.20 4.71
CA LYS A 54 -7.48 -4.48 5.30
C LYS A 54 -6.25 -5.02 4.58
N VAL A 55 -5.21 -5.31 5.36
CA VAL A 55 -4.03 -6.05 4.92
C VAL A 55 -4.30 -7.54 5.18
N LEU A 56 -4.18 -8.37 4.15
CA LEU A 56 -4.47 -9.80 4.15
C LEU A 56 -3.17 -10.61 4.13
N ASP A 57 -3.25 -11.90 4.47
CA ASP A 57 -2.19 -12.88 4.21
C ASP A 57 -0.82 -12.55 4.82
N PHE A 58 -0.80 -12.15 6.09
CA PHE A 58 0.43 -11.97 6.86
C PHE A 58 1.23 -13.30 6.93
N GLY A 59 2.27 -13.42 6.11
CA GLY A 59 3.42 -14.29 6.29
C GLY A 59 3.21 -15.82 6.39
N VAL A 60 1.98 -16.33 6.44
CA VAL A 60 1.72 -17.78 6.56
C VAL A 60 2.33 -18.55 5.38
N ALA A 61 2.34 -17.95 4.18
CA ALA A 61 2.95 -18.55 3.00
C ALA A 61 4.49 -18.64 3.08
N ALA A 62 5.17 -17.67 3.70
CA ALA A 62 6.63 -17.63 3.76
C ALA A 62 7.23 -18.61 4.79
N ILE A 63 6.44 -19.03 5.78
CA ILE A 63 6.85 -20.10 6.73
C ILE A 63 6.76 -21.47 6.04
N LEU A 64 5.80 -21.65 5.13
CA LEU A 64 5.61 -22.89 4.36
C LEU A 64 6.62 -23.03 3.21
N ASP A 65 7.10 -21.91 2.65
CA ASP A 65 8.06 -21.91 1.54
C ASP A 65 9.52 -22.14 1.98
N ALA A 66 9.86 -22.00 3.27
CA ALA A 66 11.19 -22.36 3.77
C ALA A 66 11.49 -23.86 3.58
N ASP A 67 10.45 -24.70 3.55
CA ASP A 67 10.55 -26.15 3.32
C ASP A 67 10.34 -26.57 1.86
N THR A 68 9.98 -25.64 0.95
CA THR A 68 9.60 -26.03 -0.41
C THR A 68 10.27 -25.17 -1.48
N LYS A 69 11.41 -25.67 -1.98
CA LYS A 69 11.99 -25.36 -3.31
C LYS A 69 11.04 -25.76 -4.45
N LYS A 70 9.84 -25.21 -4.52
CA LYS A 70 8.94 -25.35 -5.68
C LYS A 70 8.72 -23.99 -6.33
N LEU A 71 9.67 -23.64 -7.19
CA LEU A 71 9.42 -22.83 -8.38
C LEU A 71 8.44 -23.61 -9.26
N THR A 72 7.15 -23.22 -9.33
CA THR A 72 6.25 -23.38 -10.50
C THR A 72 4.78 -23.10 -10.12
N THR A 73 4.44 -21.82 -9.87
CA THR A 73 3.06 -21.35 -10.08
C THR A 73 3.17 -19.95 -10.69
N THR A 74 3.09 -19.93 -12.03
CA THR A 74 3.88 -19.06 -12.91
C THR A 74 3.25 -17.68 -13.19
N GLY A 75 2.20 -17.28 -12.47
CA GLY A 75 1.49 -16.00 -12.69
C GLY A 75 1.52 -15.06 -11.50
N GLU A 76 1.06 -15.52 -10.32
CA GLU A 76 0.97 -14.69 -9.12
C GLU A 76 2.34 -14.34 -8.53
N ARG A 77 3.33 -15.24 -8.66
CA ARG A 77 4.71 -14.98 -8.21
C ARG A 77 5.40 -13.90 -9.04
N LEU A 78 5.06 -13.75 -10.33
CA LEU A 78 5.60 -12.68 -11.18
C LEU A 78 5.18 -11.29 -10.66
N GLY A 79 3.93 -11.16 -10.21
CA GLY A 79 3.40 -9.90 -9.65
C GLY A 79 4.03 -9.51 -8.30
N SER A 80 4.44 -10.49 -7.48
CA SER A 80 5.14 -10.21 -6.21
C SER A 80 6.53 -9.61 -6.41
N TRP A 81 7.19 -9.84 -7.55
CA TRP A 81 8.55 -9.35 -7.78
C TRP A 81 8.67 -7.83 -7.81
N GLN A 82 7.60 -7.13 -8.20
CA GLN A 82 7.55 -5.66 -8.25
C GLN A 82 7.58 -4.99 -6.86
N TYR A 83 7.39 -5.78 -5.79
CA TYR A 83 7.32 -5.28 -4.41
C TYR A 83 8.34 -5.98 -3.50
N MET A 84 9.21 -6.83 -4.06
CA MET A 84 10.15 -7.64 -3.30
C MET A 84 11.30 -6.78 -2.79
N ALA A 85 11.58 -6.83 -1.48
CA ALA A 85 12.69 -6.08 -0.92
C ALA A 85 14.05 -6.67 -1.32
N PRO A 86 15.13 -5.86 -1.41
CA PRO A 86 16.47 -6.33 -1.78
C PRO A 86 16.95 -7.53 -0.97
N GLU A 87 16.72 -7.53 0.35
CA GLU A 87 17.08 -8.63 1.23
C GLU A 87 16.35 -9.94 0.90
N GLN A 88 15.12 -9.88 0.38
CA GLN A 88 14.36 -11.06 0.00
C GLN A 88 14.91 -11.65 -1.29
N VAL A 89 15.27 -10.79 -2.25
CA VAL A 89 15.93 -11.20 -3.51
C VAL A 89 17.25 -11.89 -3.22
N MET A 90 18.03 -11.35 -2.27
CA MET A 90 19.34 -11.89 -1.89
C MET A 90 19.26 -13.09 -0.93
N GLY A 91 18.07 -13.45 -0.43
CA GLY A 91 17.93 -14.48 0.61
C GLY A 91 18.56 -14.10 1.96
N ALA A 92 18.71 -12.80 2.22
CA ALA A 92 19.25 -12.26 3.45
C ALA A 92 18.17 -12.19 4.57
N PRO A 93 18.57 -12.02 5.84
CA PRO A 93 17.62 -11.90 6.94
C PRO A 93 16.60 -10.79 6.73
N VAL A 94 15.31 -11.15 6.84
CA VAL A 94 14.19 -10.21 6.74
C VAL A 94 13.80 -9.69 8.11
N ASP A 95 13.41 -8.43 8.18
CA ASP A 95 12.86 -7.82 9.38
C ASP A 95 11.64 -6.94 9.04
N ARG A 96 11.12 -6.20 10.02
CA ARG A 96 9.98 -5.28 9.81
C ARG A 96 10.19 -4.25 8.69
N ARG A 97 11.45 -3.90 8.37
CA ARG A 97 11.80 -2.93 7.33
C ARG A 97 11.71 -3.52 5.93
N THR A 98 11.63 -4.84 5.81
CA THR A 98 11.23 -5.53 4.57
C THR A 98 9.83 -5.11 4.13
N ASP A 99 8.87 -5.08 5.06
CA ASP A 99 7.50 -4.63 4.77
C ASP A 99 7.45 -3.12 4.46
N LEU A 100 8.35 -2.33 5.05
CA LEU A 100 8.44 -0.90 4.78
C LEU A 100 8.94 -0.60 3.37
N TYR A 101 9.85 -1.42 2.84
CA TYR A 101 10.26 -1.33 1.44
C TYR A 101 9.09 -1.59 0.49
N ALA A 102 8.35 -2.68 0.73
CA ALA A 102 7.17 -3.00 -0.05
C ALA A 102 6.08 -1.91 0.06
N LEU A 103 5.94 -1.28 1.23
CA LEU A 103 5.09 -0.09 1.40
C LEU A 103 5.61 1.09 0.55
N GLY A 104 6.92 1.31 0.48
CA GLY A 104 7.52 2.30 -0.43
C GLY A 104 7.14 2.05 -1.89
N CYS A 105 7.20 0.78 -2.34
CA CYS A 105 6.75 0.40 -3.69
C CYS A 105 5.26 0.69 -3.92
N LEU A 106 4.40 0.36 -2.95
CA LEU A 106 2.97 0.67 -3.02
C LEU A 106 2.69 2.17 -3.07
N LEU A 107 3.36 2.97 -2.23
CA LEU A 107 3.21 4.42 -2.22
C LEU A 107 3.64 5.02 -3.56
N HIS A 108 4.76 4.57 -4.11
CA HIS A 108 5.22 5.00 -5.43
C HIS A 108 4.18 4.69 -6.51
N GLU A 109 3.67 3.46 -6.56
CA GLU A 109 2.68 3.06 -7.56
C GLU A 109 1.37 3.81 -7.43
N MET A 110 0.86 4.01 -6.21
CA MET A 110 -0.35 4.82 -5.99
C MET A 110 -0.14 6.26 -6.47
N LEU A 111 1.03 6.84 -6.21
CA LEU A 111 1.35 8.23 -6.54
C LEU A 111 1.67 8.44 -8.01
N THR A 112 2.21 7.45 -8.73
CA THR A 112 2.66 7.60 -10.13
C THR A 112 1.80 6.84 -11.13
N GLY A 113 1.03 5.86 -10.66
CA GLY A 113 0.32 4.90 -11.49
C GLY A 113 1.18 3.77 -12.03
N LYS A 114 2.46 3.68 -11.65
CA LYS A 114 3.42 2.71 -12.17
C LYS A 114 4.26 2.08 -11.05
N PRO A 115 4.60 0.79 -11.13
CA PRO A 115 5.54 0.19 -10.19
C PRO A 115 6.90 0.89 -10.25
N VAL A 116 7.68 0.78 -9.17
CA VAL A 116 8.99 1.45 -9.06
C VAL A 116 9.94 1.02 -10.17
N PHE A 117 9.94 -0.28 -10.48
CA PHE A 117 10.77 -0.87 -11.51
C PHE A 117 9.92 -1.75 -12.42
N GLU A 118 10.13 -1.58 -13.73
CA GLU A 118 9.62 -2.45 -14.78
C GLU A 118 10.78 -2.92 -15.63
N HIS A 119 10.66 -4.11 -16.19
CA HIS A 119 11.66 -4.67 -17.10
C HIS A 119 10.96 -5.53 -18.15
N GLU A 120 11.47 -5.53 -19.39
CA GLU A 120 10.90 -6.31 -20.50
C GLU A 120 10.79 -7.80 -20.17
N SER A 121 11.80 -8.31 -19.47
CA SER A 121 11.78 -9.62 -18.82
C SER A 121 11.40 -9.46 -17.34
N PRO A 122 10.19 -9.90 -16.92
CA PRO A 122 9.77 -9.83 -15.52
C PRO A 122 10.75 -10.50 -14.55
N LEU A 123 11.44 -11.55 -15.01
CA LEU A 123 12.46 -12.28 -14.24
C LEU A 123 13.64 -11.42 -13.78
N MET A 124 13.86 -10.27 -14.41
CA MET A 124 14.96 -9.36 -14.07
C MET A 124 14.56 -8.30 -13.05
N VAL A 125 13.26 -8.06 -12.83
CA VAL A 125 12.75 -7.06 -11.89
C VAL A 125 13.34 -7.25 -10.46
N PRO A 126 13.44 -8.48 -9.91
CA PRO A 126 14.10 -8.68 -8.61
C PRO A 126 15.53 -8.10 -8.54
N SER A 127 16.35 -8.31 -9.57
CA SER A 127 17.72 -7.77 -9.59
C SER A 127 17.74 -6.24 -9.68
N THR A 128 16.76 -5.64 -10.34
CA THR A 128 16.61 -4.17 -10.36
C THR A 128 16.35 -3.61 -8.96
N HIS A 129 15.58 -4.33 -8.12
CA HIS A 129 15.38 -3.93 -6.73
C HIS A 129 16.68 -3.88 -5.92
N THR A 130 17.69 -4.70 -6.24
CA THR A 130 18.98 -4.71 -5.52
C THR A 130 19.96 -3.63 -5.99
N GLU A 131 19.88 -3.19 -7.25
CA GLU A 131 20.95 -2.40 -7.89
C GLU A 131 20.51 -0.98 -8.26
N ALA A 132 19.31 -0.80 -8.81
CA ALA A 132 18.89 0.45 -9.41
C ALA A 132 18.33 1.42 -8.38
N ALA A 133 18.67 2.71 -8.48
CA ALA A 133 17.98 3.75 -7.73
C ALA A 133 16.57 3.99 -8.32
N PRO A 134 15.55 4.16 -7.48
CA PRO A 134 14.22 4.57 -7.95
C PRO A 134 14.28 5.97 -8.59
N GLU A 135 13.44 6.20 -9.59
CA GLU A 135 13.27 7.54 -10.17
C GLU A 135 12.65 8.48 -9.11
N PRO A 136 13.10 9.75 -8.98
CA PRO A 136 12.47 10.70 -8.08
C PRO A 136 11.00 10.95 -8.45
N LEU A 137 10.09 10.83 -7.50
CA LEU A 137 8.64 10.96 -7.73
C LEU A 137 8.24 12.26 -8.44
N ARG A 138 8.93 13.36 -8.16
CA ARG A 138 8.62 14.69 -8.69
C ARG A 138 9.02 14.88 -10.15
N THR A 139 9.75 13.95 -10.77
CA THR A 139 9.91 13.92 -12.23
C THR A 139 8.60 13.52 -12.93
N VAL A 140 7.81 12.65 -12.29
CA VAL A 140 6.51 12.16 -12.79
C VAL A 140 5.34 12.98 -12.24
N ARG A 141 5.44 13.43 -10.98
CA ARG A 141 4.41 14.22 -10.28
C ARG A 141 5.01 15.45 -9.57
N PRO A 142 5.26 16.54 -10.32
CA PRO A 142 5.91 17.75 -9.78
C PRO A 142 5.12 18.46 -8.68
N ASP A 143 3.81 18.21 -8.59
CA ASP A 143 2.90 18.76 -7.58
C ASP A 143 3.08 18.16 -6.18
N LEU A 144 3.82 17.05 -6.05
CA LEU A 144 4.02 16.41 -4.75
C LEU A 144 4.91 17.23 -3.82
N PRO A 145 4.57 17.32 -2.52
CA PRO A 145 5.45 17.88 -1.52
C PRO A 145 6.78 17.13 -1.46
N GLU A 146 7.89 17.86 -1.34
CA GLU A 146 9.24 17.27 -1.22
C GLU A 146 9.34 16.26 -0.08
N ALA A 147 8.70 16.55 1.07
CA ALA A 147 8.69 15.65 2.22
C ALA A 147 8.09 14.25 1.94
N VAL A 148 7.14 14.16 0.99
CA VAL A 148 6.53 12.89 0.55
C VAL A 148 7.50 12.14 -0.36
N GLU A 149 8.14 12.84 -1.29
CA GLU A 149 9.18 12.24 -2.14
C GLU A 149 10.32 11.67 -1.31
N THR A 150 10.87 12.47 -0.38
CA THR A 150 11.94 12.03 0.52
C THR A 150 11.51 10.79 1.31
N LEU A 151 10.26 10.72 1.79
CA LEU A 151 9.76 9.55 2.53
C LEU A 151 9.76 8.29 1.66
N VAL A 152 9.24 8.38 0.44
CA VAL A 152 9.15 7.22 -0.45
C VAL A 152 10.54 6.75 -0.87
N LEU A 153 11.46 7.68 -1.16
CA LEU A 153 12.84 7.34 -1.48
C LEU A 153 13.57 6.68 -0.30
N GLU A 154 13.40 7.19 0.93
CA GLU A 154 13.93 6.56 2.15
C GLU A 154 13.38 5.14 2.36
N LEU A 155 12.10 4.90 2.07
CA LEU A 155 11.51 3.55 2.16
C LEU A 155 12.13 2.58 1.12
N LEU A 156 12.51 3.11 -0.04
CA LEU A 156 13.09 2.37 -1.16
C LEU A 156 14.63 2.24 -1.07
N GLU A 157 15.22 2.67 0.04
CA GLU A 157 16.65 2.48 0.30
C GLU A 157 17.03 1.00 0.29
N LYS A 158 18.19 0.70 -0.29
CA LYS A 158 18.60 -0.70 -0.51
C LYS A 158 18.99 -1.37 0.79
N LYS A 159 19.69 -0.64 1.66
CA LYS A 159 20.06 -1.09 3.00
C LYS A 159 18.87 -0.89 3.93
N GLN A 160 18.47 -1.96 4.62
CA GLN A 160 17.47 -1.89 5.69
C GLN A 160 17.83 -0.82 6.75
N GLY A 161 19.12 -0.60 7.00
CA GLY A 161 19.66 0.40 7.94
C GLY A 161 19.16 1.83 7.70
N ASP A 162 18.99 2.18 6.43
CA ASP A 162 18.77 3.54 5.97
C ASP A 162 17.27 3.86 5.79
N ARG A 163 16.41 2.85 5.97
CA ARG A 163 14.94 2.99 5.94
C ARG A 163 14.40 3.48 7.29
N PRO A 164 13.18 4.06 7.33
CA PRO A 164 12.51 4.37 8.59
C PRO A 164 12.47 3.19 9.56
N ALA A 165 12.73 3.45 10.85
CA ALA A 165 12.95 2.38 11.81
C ALA A 165 11.73 1.47 12.08
N HIS A 166 10.51 1.99 11.87
CA HIS A 166 9.24 1.29 12.06
C HIS A 166 8.08 2.02 11.36
N ALA A 167 6.96 1.33 11.14
CA ALA A 167 5.78 1.86 10.46
C ALA A 167 5.21 3.15 11.09
N GLY A 168 5.32 3.31 12.41
CA GLY A 168 4.91 4.56 13.10
C GLY A 168 5.69 5.82 12.69
N VAL A 169 6.90 5.72 12.14
CA VAL A 169 7.62 6.88 11.56
C VAL A 169 6.93 7.30 10.25
N VAL A 170 6.65 6.32 9.39
CA VAL A 170 5.96 6.50 8.11
C VAL A 170 4.56 7.09 8.32
N TYR A 171 3.80 6.52 9.26
CA TYR A 171 2.48 7.03 9.66
C TYR A 171 2.53 8.53 9.97
N ARG A 172 3.46 8.95 10.83
CA ARG A 172 3.57 10.37 11.24
C ARG A 172 3.93 11.30 10.10
N ARG A 173 4.68 10.81 9.11
CA ARG A 173 5.05 11.60 7.92
C ARG A 173 3.93 11.66 6.87
N LEU A 174 3.05 10.65 6.81
CA LEU A 174 1.88 10.65 5.93
C LEU A 174 0.68 11.38 6.55
N ALA A 175 0.54 11.37 7.88
CA ALA A 175 -0.63 11.93 8.57
C ALA A 175 -0.96 13.40 8.24
N PRO A 176 0.01 14.32 8.03
CA PRO A 176 -0.28 15.69 7.61
C PRO A 176 -0.96 15.83 6.24
N HIS A 177 -0.95 14.75 5.45
CA HIS A 177 -1.54 14.70 4.11
C HIS A 177 -2.91 14.00 4.10
N LEU A 178 -3.46 13.68 5.26
CA LEU A 178 -4.82 13.16 5.38
C LEU A 178 -5.85 14.27 5.12
N PRO A 179 -7.04 13.91 4.61
CA PRO A 179 -8.12 14.88 4.50
C PRO A 179 -8.57 15.35 5.88
N GLY A 180 -8.95 16.63 5.97
CA GLY A 180 -9.56 17.19 7.16
C GLY A 180 -10.94 16.59 7.47
N PRO A 181 -11.31 16.42 8.76
CA PRO A 181 -12.68 16.05 9.12
C PRO A 181 -13.68 17.09 8.59
N GLY A 182 -14.73 16.64 7.93
CA GLY A 182 -15.75 17.54 7.37
C GLY A 182 -15.27 18.40 6.19
N THR A 183 -14.10 18.14 5.61
CA THR A 183 -13.72 18.74 4.32
C THR A 183 -14.82 18.46 3.31
N PRO A 184 -15.36 19.48 2.62
CA PRO A 184 -16.33 19.26 1.56
C PRO A 184 -15.68 18.41 0.47
N VAL A 185 -15.97 17.11 0.50
CA VAL A 185 -15.86 16.28 -0.70
C VAL A 185 -16.84 16.90 -1.69
N GLY A 186 -16.58 16.84 -3.00
CA GLY A 186 -17.55 17.26 -4.02
C GLY A 186 -18.86 16.46 -3.93
N ALA A 187 -19.46 16.10 -5.06
CA ALA A 187 -20.55 15.12 -4.99
C ALA A 187 -20.07 13.89 -4.20
N LEU A 188 -20.76 13.53 -3.11
CA LEU A 188 -20.43 12.36 -2.29
C LEU A 188 -20.27 11.19 -3.25
N VAL A 189 -19.07 10.61 -3.32
CA VAL A 189 -18.87 9.36 -4.06
C VAL A 189 -19.88 8.38 -3.46
N PRO A 190 -20.79 7.77 -4.26
CA PRO A 190 -21.84 6.93 -3.73
C PRO A 190 -21.28 5.90 -2.74
N TRP A 191 -22.01 5.66 -1.65
CA TRP A 191 -21.59 4.72 -0.59
C TRP A 191 -21.26 3.31 -1.11
N ALA A 192 -21.74 2.98 -2.31
CA ALA A 192 -21.45 1.74 -3.03
C ALA A 192 -20.00 1.63 -3.53
N GLU A 193 -19.29 2.73 -3.76
CA GLU A 193 -17.90 2.73 -4.20
C GLU A 193 -16.94 2.84 -3.00
N ALA A 194 -15.78 2.20 -3.11
CA ALA A 194 -14.73 2.28 -2.09
C ALA A 194 -14.07 3.67 -2.12
N ASP A 195 -13.90 4.31 -0.97
CA ASP A 195 -13.11 5.54 -0.82
C ASP A 195 -12.29 5.45 0.48
N PRO A 196 -10.95 5.31 0.40
CA PRO A 196 -10.10 5.13 1.56
C PRO A 196 -10.05 6.35 2.49
N ARG A 197 -10.54 7.51 2.05
CA ARG A 197 -10.57 8.75 2.84
C ARG A 197 -11.71 8.78 3.85
N ARG A 198 -12.76 7.98 3.66
CA ARG A 198 -13.99 8.01 4.48
C ARG A 198 -13.76 7.97 5.99
N PRO A 199 -12.89 7.09 6.54
CA PRO A 199 -12.65 7.05 7.99
C PRO A 199 -12.10 8.37 8.57
N PHE A 200 -11.46 9.19 7.74
CA PHE A 200 -10.86 10.47 8.13
C PHE A 200 -11.78 11.66 7.88
N LEU A 201 -12.55 11.63 6.79
CA LEU A 201 -13.57 12.64 6.49
C LEU A 201 -14.74 12.57 7.47
N HIS A 202 -15.13 11.35 7.85
CA HIS A 202 -16.27 11.07 8.73
C HIS A 202 -15.87 10.14 9.90
N PRO A 203 -15.02 10.62 10.83
CA PRO A 203 -14.59 9.81 11.96
C PRO A 203 -15.79 9.37 12.81
N MET A 204 -15.86 8.08 13.12
CA MET A 204 -16.92 7.48 13.96
C MET A 204 -18.35 7.65 13.43
N ALA A 205 -18.51 8.01 12.16
CA ALA A 205 -19.83 8.17 11.56
C ALA A 205 -20.58 6.82 11.54
N PRO A 206 -21.81 6.76 12.07
CA PRO A 206 -22.56 5.50 12.24
C PRO A 206 -22.99 4.90 10.90
N ASP A 207 -23.16 5.75 9.90
CA ASP A 207 -23.53 5.49 8.51
C ASP A 207 -22.34 5.16 7.61
N ALA A 208 -21.11 5.13 8.15
CA ALA A 208 -19.91 4.73 7.42
C ALA A 208 -20.03 3.33 6.79
N ARG A 209 -20.93 2.50 7.32
CA ARG A 209 -21.28 1.19 6.79
C ARG A 209 -22.56 1.36 5.98
N PRO A 210 -22.57 1.13 4.66
CA PRO A 210 -23.82 0.90 3.97
C PRO A 210 -24.38 -0.42 4.53
N VAL A 211 -25.24 -0.32 5.53
CA VAL A 211 -26.11 -1.43 5.92
C VAL A 211 -26.92 -1.69 4.65
N ARG A 212 -26.81 -2.90 4.07
CA ARG A 212 -27.53 -3.31 2.85
C ARG A 212 -29.05 -3.04 2.89
N GLN A 213 -29.57 -2.73 4.07
CA GLN A 213 -30.95 -2.38 4.37
C GLN A 213 -31.29 -0.93 3.97
N TRP A 214 -30.40 0.05 4.19
CA TRP A 214 -30.67 1.46 3.87
C TRP A 214 -30.60 1.80 2.37
N ALA A 215 -29.79 1.06 1.61
CA ALA A 215 -29.75 1.22 0.15
C ALA A 215 -31.09 0.88 -0.52
N ARG A 216 -31.87 -0.06 0.06
CA ARG A 216 -33.20 -0.41 -0.45
C ARG A 216 -34.28 0.60 -0.07
N GLU A 217 -34.09 1.29 1.05
CA GLU A 217 -35.03 2.32 1.52
C GLU A 217 -34.87 3.62 0.70
N ALA A 218 -33.66 3.92 0.23
CA ALA A 218 -33.39 5.07 -0.64
C ALA A 218 -33.94 4.91 -2.08
N ASP A 219 -33.99 3.67 -2.59
CA ASP A 219 -34.45 3.37 -3.96
C ASP A 219 -35.99 3.24 -4.11
N GLY A 220 -36.76 3.54 -3.06
CA GLY A 220 -38.19 3.80 -3.18
C GLY A 220 -38.99 2.73 -3.94
N GLN A 221 -39.03 1.50 -3.44
CA GLN A 221 -40.07 0.54 -3.83
C GLN A 221 -40.99 0.29 -2.63
N ARG A 222 -42.14 0.98 -2.63
CA ARG A 222 -43.36 0.53 -1.95
C ARG A 222 -44.10 -0.45 -2.86
#